data_AF-A0A972RY14-F1
#
_entry.id   AF-A0A972RY14-F1
#
_cell.length_a   1.000
_cell.length_b   1.000
_cell.length_c   1.000
_cell.angle_alpha   90.00
_cell.angle_beta   90.00
_cell.angle_gamma   90.00
#
_symmetry.space_group_name_H-M   'P 1'
#
loop_
_entity.id
_entity.type
_entity.pdbx_description
1 polymer ?
#
loop_
_entity_poly.entity_id
_entity_poly.type
_entity_poly.pdbx_seq_one_letter_code
_entity_poly.pdbx_strand_id
1 'polypeptide(L)'
;MVEIDFSVYENLPKYKEITTQSIYVSNKFEKFHPEGIYSEQIFGPLENNRCQCGKTFGKINNGKRCEHCGVLCASSDLRSKTFGKIKLPEGIYVLNPIFIGTLSKTFGPFAVKNVLNKSKYHDNKESPYYFSMEKFKIVKSSRLRDDEEILEEYPVFDISSLKRCYDKVIELSKENEKLKKYIETHINNPKILDYIFLNEIPVISPSSRPIIKINNNAKSIPHKISTLYIKLITNKKNISDALFKENSDIFGYTVFKYQEKIMMIYDEILESNFKKKESYLRESLTGKTVEFSQRAVIIPNPALKPYQIGLHEESVKKLFLPEILHFLFNKFQEKDIDGVGLSVVEFIQKTYNMIGHGKKLEIPNGLFLEFLGKYINKLDTVIERQPTLYMYNIVAVKIGKVFGDNDIPKLNKDRIKPQFEADIKNSITKTLENVT
;
A
#
# COMPACT_ATOMS: atom_id res chain seq x y z
N MET A 1 1.69 24.35 -0.75
CA MET A 1 1.06 23.29 0.07
C MET A 1 -0.44 23.49 -0.05
N VAL A 2 -1.17 22.50 -0.57
CA VAL A 2 -2.64 22.54 -0.54
C VAL A 2 -3.03 22.21 0.91
N GLU A 3 -3.52 23.20 1.65
CA GLU A 3 -4.16 22.94 2.94
C GLU A 3 -5.38 22.05 2.69
N ILE A 4 -5.26 20.79 3.08
CA ILE A 4 -6.39 19.87 3.09
C ILE A 4 -7.20 20.25 4.32
N ASP A 5 -8.36 20.87 4.09
CA ASP A 5 -9.31 21.15 5.16
C ASP A 5 -9.81 19.83 5.76
N PHE A 6 -9.36 19.52 6.97
CA PHE A 6 -9.71 18.27 7.66
C PHE A 6 -11.06 18.35 8.41
N SER A 7 -11.69 19.53 8.48
CA SER A 7 -12.98 19.72 9.15
C SER A 7 -14.12 18.89 8.52
N VAL A 8 -14.02 18.59 7.22
CA VAL A 8 -14.95 17.71 6.50
C VAL A 8 -14.91 16.26 7.02
N TYR A 9 -13.81 15.85 7.66
CA TYR A 9 -13.57 14.48 8.12
C TYR A 9 -13.85 14.24 9.60
N GLU A 10 -14.12 15.29 10.39
CA GLU A 10 -14.45 15.17 11.82
C GLU A 10 -15.80 14.47 12.07
N ASN A 11 -16.67 14.47 11.05
CA ASN A 11 -17.96 13.77 11.06
C ASN A 11 -17.95 12.40 10.36
N LEU A 12 -16.77 11.85 10.02
CA LEU A 12 -16.69 10.48 9.52
C LEU A 12 -17.09 9.52 10.64
N PRO A 13 -18.11 8.67 10.44
CA PRO A 13 -18.51 7.71 11.47
C PRO A 13 -17.33 6.81 11.82
N LYS A 14 -17.23 6.47 13.11
CA LYS A 14 -16.60 5.23 13.60
C LYS A 14 -16.72 4.16 12.51
N TYR A 15 -15.60 3.55 12.13
CA TYR A 15 -15.47 2.59 11.02
C TYR A 15 -16.77 1.83 10.74
N LYS A 16 -17.31 1.95 9.52
CA LYS A 16 -18.56 1.25 9.17
C LYS A 16 -18.32 -0.26 9.14
N GLU A 17 -19.31 -1.01 9.62
CA GLU A 17 -19.27 -2.48 9.62
C GLU A 17 -19.47 -3.04 8.21
N ILE A 18 -18.70 -4.09 7.91
CA ILE A 18 -18.84 -4.91 6.71
C ILE A 18 -19.56 -6.19 7.11
N THR A 19 -20.76 -6.39 6.57
CA THR A 19 -21.65 -7.49 6.93
C THR A 19 -21.60 -8.64 5.92
N THR A 20 -21.22 -8.34 4.68
CA THR A 20 -21.44 -9.24 3.54
C THR A 20 -20.13 -9.72 2.94
N GLN A 21 -20.07 -11.03 2.66
CA GLN A 21 -18.94 -11.69 1.99
C GLN A 21 -18.90 -11.42 0.48
N SER A 22 -20.05 -11.12 -0.12
CA SER A 22 -20.17 -10.85 -1.55
C SER A 22 -19.46 -9.55 -1.91
N ILE A 23 -18.58 -9.61 -2.91
CA ILE A 23 -17.88 -8.44 -3.43
C ILE A 23 -18.83 -7.58 -4.28
N TYR A 24 -19.69 -8.23 -5.07
CA TYR A 24 -20.58 -7.59 -6.04
C TYR A 24 -22.04 -7.84 -5.71
N VAL A 25 -22.94 -6.96 -6.17
CA VAL A 25 -24.39 -7.11 -6.03
C VAL A 25 -24.94 -8.23 -6.92
N SER A 26 -24.38 -8.37 -8.12
CA SER A 26 -24.80 -9.36 -9.11
C SER A 26 -23.59 -10.04 -9.75
N ASN A 27 -23.84 -11.15 -10.45
CA ASN A 27 -22.81 -11.94 -11.14
C ASN A 27 -22.16 -11.21 -12.33
N LYS A 28 -22.59 -9.98 -12.66
CA LYS A 28 -22.05 -9.20 -13.78
C LYS A 28 -20.75 -8.43 -13.44
N PHE A 29 -20.26 -8.49 -12.20
CA PHE A 29 -19.01 -7.85 -11.75
C PHE A 29 -18.90 -6.33 -12.02
N GLU A 30 -20.04 -5.66 -12.17
CA GLU A 30 -20.15 -4.23 -12.49
C GLU A 30 -20.15 -3.37 -11.22
N LYS A 31 -21.00 -3.70 -10.25
CA LYS A 31 -21.27 -2.88 -9.06
C LYS A 31 -20.88 -3.59 -7.78
N PHE A 32 -20.08 -2.91 -6.96
CA PHE A 32 -19.70 -3.40 -5.64
C PHE A 32 -20.91 -3.45 -4.69
N HIS A 33 -20.94 -4.47 -3.85
CA HIS A 33 -21.97 -4.64 -2.84
C HIS A 33 -21.93 -3.48 -1.83
N PRO A 34 -23.09 -2.88 -1.46
CA PRO A 34 -23.15 -1.74 -0.55
C PRO A 34 -22.62 -2.03 0.87
N GLU A 35 -22.64 -3.30 1.28
CA GLU A 35 -22.12 -3.73 2.59
C GLU A 35 -20.92 -4.68 2.48
N GLY A 36 -20.29 -4.75 1.30
CA GLY A 36 -19.16 -5.63 1.03
C GLY A 36 -17.81 -5.00 1.36
N ILE A 37 -16.76 -5.83 1.32
CA ILE A 37 -15.36 -5.41 1.60
C ILE A 37 -14.79 -4.39 0.58
N TYR A 38 -15.51 -4.03 -0.49
CA TYR A 38 -15.12 -2.99 -1.46
C TYR A 38 -16.16 -1.89 -1.62
N SER A 39 -17.18 -1.87 -0.76
CA SER A 39 -18.34 -0.98 -0.81
C SER A 39 -17.96 0.49 -0.98
N GLU A 40 -18.67 1.17 -1.89
CA GLU A 40 -18.58 2.62 -2.04
C GLU A 40 -19.27 3.39 -0.91
N GLN A 41 -20.24 2.77 -0.23
CA GLN A 41 -20.94 3.38 0.92
C GLN A 41 -20.07 3.40 2.18
N ILE A 42 -19.16 2.42 2.30
CA ILE A 42 -18.24 2.24 3.42
C ILE A 42 -16.97 3.02 3.17
N PHE A 43 -16.28 2.75 2.05
CA PHE A 43 -14.94 3.27 1.81
C PHE A 43 -14.90 4.58 1.02
N GLY A 44 -16.01 4.98 0.40
CA GLY A 44 -16.08 6.15 -0.47
C GLY A 44 -16.17 5.81 -1.96
N PRO A 45 -16.42 6.83 -2.81
CA PRO A 45 -16.80 6.67 -4.21
C PRO A 45 -15.64 6.20 -5.09
N LEU A 46 -15.93 5.47 -6.18
CA LEU A 46 -14.92 5.09 -7.17
C LEU A 46 -14.44 6.26 -8.02
N GLU A 47 -15.35 7.18 -8.36
CA GLU A 47 -15.08 8.35 -9.19
C GLU A 47 -15.17 9.63 -8.37
N ASN A 48 -14.38 10.64 -8.76
CA ASN A 48 -14.36 11.93 -8.08
C ASN A 48 -15.71 12.64 -8.14
N ASN A 49 -16.23 13.01 -6.96
CA ASN A 49 -17.48 13.74 -6.78
C ASN A 49 -18.66 13.10 -7.52
N ARG A 50 -18.73 11.76 -7.51
CA ARG A 50 -19.83 11.02 -8.12
C ARG A 50 -20.20 9.82 -7.26
N CYS A 51 -21.50 9.66 -6.99
CA CYS A 51 -22.01 8.48 -6.29
C CYS A 51 -22.13 7.26 -7.22
N GLN A 52 -22.22 6.06 -6.63
CA GLN A 52 -22.31 4.80 -7.38
C GLN A 52 -23.46 4.72 -8.40
N CYS A 53 -24.60 5.37 -8.14
CA CYS A 53 -25.76 5.36 -9.06
C CYS A 53 -25.74 6.52 -10.07
N GLY A 54 -24.79 7.45 -9.96
CA GLY A 54 -24.66 8.61 -10.85
C GLY A 54 -25.65 9.76 -10.61
N LYS A 55 -26.64 9.61 -9.71
CA LYS A 55 -27.67 10.64 -9.47
C LYS A 55 -27.15 11.88 -8.73
N THR A 56 -26.26 11.67 -7.76
CA THR A 56 -25.61 12.74 -7.02
C THR A 56 -24.18 12.89 -7.54
N PHE A 57 -23.89 14.02 -8.17
CA PHE A 57 -22.59 14.30 -8.77
C PHE A 57 -22.23 15.79 -8.67
N GLY A 58 -20.96 16.09 -8.93
CA GLY A 58 -20.42 17.44 -9.00
C GLY A 58 -19.95 17.99 -7.66
N LYS A 59 -19.04 18.97 -7.72
CA LYS A 59 -18.44 19.61 -6.54
C LYS A 59 -19.45 20.29 -5.62
N ILE A 60 -20.58 20.75 -6.17
CA ILE A 60 -21.69 21.37 -5.42
C ILE A 60 -22.26 20.41 -4.36
N ASN A 61 -22.25 19.11 -4.66
CA ASN A 61 -22.77 18.07 -3.79
C ASN A 61 -21.67 17.40 -2.95
N ASN A 62 -20.45 17.96 -2.92
CA ASN A 62 -19.36 17.41 -2.13
C ASN A 62 -19.76 17.36 -0.63
N GLY A 63 -19.50 16.23 0.02
CA GLY A 63 -19.89 15.97 1.41
C GLY A 63 -21.34 15.50 1.60
N LYS A 64 -22.19 15.51 0.56
CA LYS A 64 -23.56 14.99 0.64
C LYS A 64 -23.63 13.50 0.32
N ARG A 65 -24.45 12.75 1.06
CA ARG A 65 -24.76 11.35 0.74
C ARG A 65 -25.92 11.28 -0.25
N CYS A 66 -25.80 10.39 -1.24
CA CYS A 66 -26.87 10.15 -2.20
C CYS A 66 -28.08 9.48 -1.53
N GLU A 67 -29.28 10.02 -1.73
CA GLU A 67 -30.54 9.47 -1.19
C GLU A 67 -30.87 8.07 -1.75
N HIS A 68 -30.41 7.76 -2.96
CA HIS A 68 -30.71 6.49 -3.61
C HIS A 68 -29.71 5.38 -3.28
N CYS A 69 -28.41 5.67 -3.27
CA CYS A 69 -27.38 4.64 -3.08
C CYS A 69 -26.56 4.80 -1.80
N GLY A 70 -26.79 5.83 -0.97
CA GLY A 70 -26.11 6.05 0.31
C GLY A 70 -24.61 6.40 0.22
N VAL A 71 -24.04 6.41 -0.99
CA VAL A 71 -22.63 6.73 -1.25
C VAL A 71 -22.39 8.22 -1.06
N LEU A 72 -21.29 8.55 -0.39
CA LEU A 72 -20.85 9.91 -0.18
C LEU A 72 -20.29 10.48 -1.50
N CYS A 73 -20.80 11.63 -1.92
CA CYS A 73 -20.22 12.37 -3.03
C CYS A 73 -18.98 13.10 -2.51
N ALA A 74 -17.78 12.60 -2.83
CA ALA A 74 -16.50 13.13 -2.38
C ALA A 74 -15.36 12.76 -3.36
N SER A 75 -14.12 13.18 -3.09
CA SER A 75 -12.94 12.67 -3.80
C SER A 75 -12.83 11.16 -3.65
N SER A 76 -12.44 10.46 -4.72
CA SER A 76 -12.17 9.02 -4.69
C SER A 76 -10.97 8.67 -3.79
N ASP A 77 -10.11 9.65 -3.47
CA ASP A 77 -9.01 9.52 -2.51
C ASP A 77 -9.46 9.04 -1.13
N LEU A 78 -10.72 9.29 -0.78
CA LEU A 78 -11.32 8.81 0.46
C LEU A 78 -11.20 7.28 0.58
N ARG A 79 -11.23 6.56 -0.55
CA ARG A 79 -11.05 5.09 -0.58
C ARG A 79 -9.69 4.63 -0.13
N SER A 80 -8.67 5.47 -0.19
CA SER A 80 -7.31 5.17 0.29
C SER A 80 -7.17 5.44 1.79
N LYS A 81 -7.95 6.39 2.33
CA LYS A 81 -7.89 6.86 3.72
C LYS A 81 -8.88 6.18 4.66
N THR A 82 -9.98 5.66 4.11
CA THR A 82 -11.08 5.09 4.91
C THR A 82 -10.83 3.62 5.22
N PHE A 83 -11.06 3.25 6.48
CA PHE A 83 -11.04 1.87 6.95
C PHE A 83 -12.47 1.40 7.26
N GLY A 84 -12.69 0.10 7.15
CA GLY A 84 -13.91 -0.55 7.61
C GLY A 84 -13.64 -1.36 8.87
N LYS A 85 -14.68 -2.01 9.40
CA LYS A 85 -14.51 -3.01 10.46
C LYS A 85 -15.34 -4.26 10.21
N ILE A 86 -14.88 -5.38 10.71
CA ILE A 86 -15.64 -6.62 10.81
C ILE A 86 -15.87 -6.89 12.29
N LYS A 87 -17.13 -6.88 12.72
CA LYS A 87 -17.49 -7.24 14.10
C LYS A 87 -17.60 -8.75 14.22
N LEU A 88 -16.83 -9.32 15.15
CA LEU A 88 -16.91 -10.73 15.51
C LEU A 88 -18.23 -11.03 16.25
N PRO A 89 -18.68 -12.30 16.29
CA PRO A 89 -19.82 -12.69 17.12
C PRO A 89 -19.66 -12.27 18.58
N GLU A 90 -20.77 -12.10 19.27
CA GLU A 90 -20.77 -11.66 20.67
C GLU A 90 -20.02 -12.67 21.56
N GLY A 91 -19.26 -12.16 22.53
CA GLY A 91 -18.42 -12.97 23.41
C GLY A 91 -17.11 -13.47 22.81
N ILE A 92 -16.92 -13.39 21.48
CA ILE A 92 -15.66 -13.76 20.83
C ILE A 92 -14.71 -12.58 20.83
N TYR A 93 -13.57 -12.77 21.48
CA TYR A 93 -12.45 -11.85 21.46
C TYR A 93 -11.19 -12.57 21.00
N VAL A 94 -10.38 -11.87 20.23
CA VAL A 94 -9.12 -12.37 19.70
C VAL A 94 -7.99 -11.44 20.11
N LEU A 95 -6.79 -12.00 20.20
CA LEU A 95 -5.59 -11.22 20.47
C LEU A 95 -5.13 -10.49 19.22
N ASN A 96 -4.89 -9.20 19.36
CA ASN A 96 -4.26 -8.39 18.33
C ASN A 96 -2.83 -8.88 18.07
N PRO A 97 -2.50 -9.37 16.86
CA PRO A 97 -1.18 -9.94 16.57
C PRO A 97 -0.01 -9.02 16.88
N ILE A 98 -0.20 -7.70 16.75
CA ILE A 98 0.84 -6.69 17.02
C ILE A 98 1.27 -6.71 18.49
N PHE A 99 0.32 -6.93 19.42
CA PHE A 99 0.56 -6.80 20.86
C PHE A 99 0.84 -8.12 21.58
N ILE A 100 0.87 -9.25 20.86
CA ILE A 100 1.17 -10.56 21.47
C ILE A 100 2.56 -10.58 22.11
N GLY A 101 3.55 -9.92 21.50
CA GLY A 101 4.88 -9.79 22.09
C GLY A 101 4.86 -9.02 23.41
N THR A 102 4.11 -7.92 23.48
CA THR A 102 3.95 -7.10 24.69
C THR A 102 3.21 -7.86 25.78
N LEU A 103 2.11 -8.53 25.43
CA LEU A 103 1.36 -9.37 26.36
C LEU A 103 2.24 -10.52 26.90
N SER A 104 3.00 -11.17 26.03
CA SER A 104 3.93 -12.25 26.41
C SER A 104 5.01 -11.77 27.38
N LYS A 105 5.55 -10.56 27.19
CA LYS A 105 6.52 -9.97 28.12
C LYS A 105 5.90 -9.67 29.49
N THR A 106 4.66 -9.15 29.48
CA THR A 106 3.96 -8.71 30.69
C THR A 106 3.45 -9.89 31.52
N PHE A 107 2.74 -10.83 30.88
CA PHE A 107 2.03 -11.92 31.57
C PHE A 107 2.77 -13.27 31.54
N GLY A 108 3.90 -13.36 30.83
CA GLY A 108 4.74 -14.56 30.79
C GLY A 108 4.76 -15.23 29.40
N PRO A 109 5.95 -15.41 28.78
CA PRO A 109 6.03 -15.79 27.37
C PRO A 109 5.58 -17.23 27.11
N PHE A 110 5.90 -18.14 28.02
CA PHE A 110 5.52 -19.56 27.89
C PHE A 110 4.02 -19.76 28.09
N ALA A 111 3.42 -19.06 29.06
CA ALA A 111 1.99 -19.15 29.33
C ALA A 111 1.17 -18.67 28.12
N VAL A 112 1.43 -17.43 27.65
CA VAL A 112 0.72 -16.85 26.50
C VAL A 112 0.90 -17.70 25.24
N LYS A 113 2.12 -18.20 24.97
CA LYS A 113 2.38 -19.09 23.83
C LYS A 113 1.59 -20.40 23.90
N ASN A 114 1.50 -21.03 25.07
CA ASN A 114 0.78 -22.29 25.23
C ASN A 114 -0.74 -22.10 25.18
N VAL A 115 -1.25 -20.98 25.70
CA VAL A 115 -2.67 -20.63 25.66
C VAL A 115 -3.14 -20.33 24.24
N LEU A 116 -2.27 -19.74 23.41
CA LEU A 116 -2.53 -19.51 21.98
C LEU A 116 -2.47 -20.78 21.12
N ASN A 117 -1.94 -21.89 21.65
CA ASN A 117 -1.74 -23.12 20.88
C ASN A 117 -2.97 -24.05 21.00
N LYS A 118 -3.69 -24.22 19.89
CA LYS A 118 -4.87 -25.10 19.79
C LYS A 118 -4.59 -26.53 20.27
N SER A 119 -3.42 -27.09 19.97
CA SER A 119 -3.08 -28.47 20.36
C SER A 119 -2.91 -28.66 21.87
N LYS A 120 -2.73 -27.56 22.62
CA LYS A 120 -2.59 -27.58 24.09
C LYS A 120 -3.89 -27.28 24.82
N TYR A 121 -5.00 -27.07 24.11
CA TYR A 121 -6.27 -26.68 24.72
C TYR A 121 -6.75 -27.68 25.77
N HIS A 122 -6.78 -28.98 25.46
CA HIS A 122 -7.20 -30.01 26.42
C HIS A 122 -6.22 -30.14 27.61
N ASP A 123 -4.91 -30.20 27.35
CA ASP A 123 -3.87 -30.20 28.40
C ASP A 123 -4.01 -29.01 29.36
N ASN A 124 -4.31 -27.83 28.82
CA ASN A 124 -4.48 -26.61 29.61
C ASN A 124 -5.80 -26.62 30.40
N LYS A 125 -6.84 -27.30 29.90
CA LYS A 125 -8.13 -27.42 30.61
C LYS A 125 -8.00 -28.35 31.82
N GLU A 126 -7.20 -29.41 31.71
CA GLU A 126 -6.87 -30.31 32.82
C GLU A 126 -5.90 -29.67 33.83
N SER A 127 -4.88 -28.96 33.35
CA SER A 127 -3.90 -28.25 34.17
C SER A 127 -3.83 -26.77 33.74
N PRO A 128 -4.73 -25.93 34.27
CA PRO A 128 -4.82 -24.52 33.90
C PRO A 128 -3.67 -23.69 34.46
N TYR A 129 -3.57 -22.48 33.94
CA TYR A 129 -2.67 -21.46 34.45
C TYR A 129 -3.44 -20.48 35.33
N TYR A 130 -2.76 -19.88 36.30
CA TYR A 130 -3.32 -18.86 37.18
C TYR A 130 -2.40 -17.65 37.23
N PHE A 131 -2.97 -16.48 37.49
CA PHE A 131 -2.19 -15.26 37.71
C PHE A 131 -1.71 -15.22 39.16
N SER A 132 -0.39 -15.15 39.36
CA SER A 132 0.26 -14.99 40.66
C SER A 132 0.42 -13.52 41.00
N MET A 133 -0.07 -13.12 42.17
CA MET A 133 0.04 -11.75 42.69
C MET A 133 1.47 -11.42 43.14
N GLU A 134 2.26 -12.43 43.53
CA GLU A 134 3.67 -12.24 43.89
C GLU A 134 4.56 -12.01 42.66
N LYS A 135 4.34 -12.81 41.61
CA LYS A 135 5.18 -12.81 40.40
C LYS A 135 4.66 -11.85 39.32
N PHE A 136 3.44 -11.32 39.47
CA PHE A 136 2.70 -10.55 38.48
C PHE A 136 2.64 -11.20 37.08
N LYS A 137 2.56 -12.54 37.05
CA LYS A 137 2.63 -13.35 35.84
C LYS A 137 1.66 -14.53 35.90
N ILE A 138 1.34 -15.04 34.72
CA ILE A 138 0.56 -16.26 34.55
C ILE A 138 1.49 -17.46 34.65
N VAL A 139 1.22 -18.34 35.61
CA VAL A 139 2.03 -19.52 35.94
C VAL A 139 1.14 -20.76 35.90
N LYS A 140 1.69 -21.88 35.43
CA LYS A 140 0.95 -23.15 35.36
C LYS A 140 0.65 -23.68 36.76
N SER A 141 -0.51 -24.31 36.97
CA SER A 141 -0.92 -24.87 38.27
C SER A 141 0.16 -25.72 38.93
N SER A 142 0.85 -26.57 38.16
CA SER A 142 1.92 -27.45 38.65
C SER A 142 3.22 -26.76 39.10
N ARG A 143 3.34 -25.44 38.92
CA ARG A 143 4.53 -24.65 39.29
C ARG A 143 4.25 -23.62 40.38
N LEU A 144 3.02 -23.56 40.87
CA LEU A 144 2.63 -22.70 41.97
C LEU A 144 2.99 -23.39 43.29
N ARG A 145 3.38 -22.59 44.29
CA ARG A 145 3.52 -23.07 45.66
C ARG A 145 2.16 -23.01 46.34
N ASP A 146 1.94 -23.87 47.33
CA ASP A 146 0.64 -23.97 48.02
C ASP A 146 0.28 -22.68 48.80
N ASP A 147 1.27 -21.85 49.14
CA ASP A 147 1.13 -20.58 49.87
C ASP A 147 1.08 -19.33 48.95
N GLU A 148 1.17 -19.49 47.64
CA GLU A 148 1.26 -18.38 46.70
C GLU A 148 -0.12 -17.75 46.42
N GLU A 149 -0.25 -16.43 46.61
CA GLU A 149 -1.51 -15.71 46.36
C GLU A 149 -1.81 -15.64 44.85
N ILE A 150 -2.92 -16.26 44.44
CA ILE A 150 -3.34 -16.40 43.04
C ILE A 150 -4.80 -16.01 42.81
N LEU A 151 -5.13 -15.65 41.57
CA LEU A 151 -6.52 -15.43 41.14
C LEU A 151 -7.19 -16.76 40.77
N GLU A 152 -7.63 -17.53 41.78
CA GLU A 152 -8.23 -18.86 41.60
C GLU A 152 -9.52 -18.85 40.76
N GLU A 153 -10.34 -17.80 40.89
CA GLU A 153 -11.60 -17.66 40.16
C GLU A 153 -11.43 -17.48 38.64
N TYR A 154 -10.21 -17.18 38.18
CA TYR A 154 -9.90 -16.87 36.79
C TYR A 154 -8.84 -17.82 36.19
N PRO A 155 -9.12 -19.14 36.10
CA PRO A 155 -8.22 -20.09 35.47
C PRO A 155 -8.07 -19.77 33.98
N VAL A 156 -6.83 -19.82 33.49
CA VAL A 156 -6.45 -19.51 32.10
C VAL A 156 -6.08 -20.80 31.38
N PHE A 157 -6.83 -21.15 30.34
CA PHE A 157 -6.59 -22.34 29.52
C PHE A 157 -6.75 -22.09 28.00
N ASP A 158 -7.43 -21.01 27.62
CA ASP A 158 -7.70 -20.58 26.26
C ASP A 158 -7.68 -19.04 26.14
N ILE A 159 -7.91 -18.52 24.93
CA ILE A 159 -7.89 -17.07 24.67
C ILE A 159 -9.02 -16.35 25.43
N SER A 160 -10.18 -16.99 25.57
CA SER A 160 -11.36 -16.41 26.24
C SER A 160 -11.16 -16.26 27.74
N SER A 161 -10.60 -17.29 28.39
CA SER A 161 -10.21 -17.26 29.80
C SER A 161 -9.05 -16.30 30.05
N LEU A 162 -8.06 -16.24 29.15
CA LEU A 162 -6.99 -15.25 29.22
C LEU A 162 -7.54 -13.83 29.21
N LYS A 163 -8.55 -13.54 28.37
CA LYS A 163 -9.22 -12.23 28.39
C LYS A 163 -9.87 -11.94 29.74
N ARG A 164 -10.62 -12.89 30.31
CA ARG A 164 -11.29 -12.69 31.61
C ARG A 164 -10.28 -12.40 32.72
N CYS A 165 -9.20 -13.17 32.75
CA CYS A 165 -8.09 -12.93 33.68
C CYS A 165 -7.45 -11.55 33.44
N TYR A 166 -7.18 -11.20 32.19
CA TYR A 166 -6.61 -9.91 31.81
C TYR A 166 -7.47 -8.71 32.26
N ASP A 167 -8.79 -8.76 32.02
CA ASP A 167 -9.71 -7.71 32.43
C ASP A 167 -9.70 -7.55 33.96
N LYS A 168 -9.66 -8.66 34.71
CA LYS A 168 -9.58 -8.62 36.17
C LYS A 168 -8.26 -8.07 36.68
N VAL A 169 -7.13 -8.45 36.06
CA VAL A 169 -5.81 -7.92 36.42
C VAL A 169 -5.73 -6.42 36.17
N ILE A 170 -6.33 -5.91 35.09
CA ILE A 170 -6.42 -4.48 34.83
C ILE A 170 -7.28 -3.77 35.88
N GLU A 171 -8.41 -4.35 36.26
CA GLU A 171 -9.25 -3.81 37.34
C GLU A 171 -8.45 -3.69 38.64
N LEU A 172 -7.77 -4.76 39.06
CA LEU A 172 -6.93 -4.79 40.25
C LEU A 172 -5.74 -3.83 40.16
N SER A 173 -5.20 -3.58 38.96
CA SER A 173 -4.11 -2.61 38.78
C SER A 173 -4.51 -1.17 39.11
N LYS A 174 -5.82 -0.85 39.18
CA LYS A 174 -6.28 0.47 39.61
C LYS A 174 -6.15 0.66 41.12
N GLU A 175 -6.26 -0.43 41.87
CA GLU A 175 -6.22 -0.44 43.34
C GLU A 175 -4.81 -0.77 43.87
N ASN A 176 -4.05 -1.60 43.16
CA ASN A 176 -2.72 -2.04 43.55
C ASN A 176 -1.60 -1.29 42.81
N GLU A 177 -0.92 -0.39 43.53
CA GLU A 177 0.13 0.47 42.98
C GLU A 177 1.35 -0.31 42.46
N LYS A 178 1.71 -1.45 43.08
CA LYS A 178 2.84 -2.29 42.64
C LYS A 178 2.54 -2.93 41.29
N LEU A 179 1.34 -3.49 41.14
CA LEU A 179 0.87 -4.10 39.90
C LEU A 179 0.75 -3.05 38.78
N LYS A 180 0.22 -1.87 39.09
CA LYS A 180 0.15 -0.74 38.17
C LYS A 180 1.53 -0.39 37.59
N LYS A 181 2.50 -0.19 38.49
CA LYS A 181 3.88 0.15 38.10
C LYS A 181 4.53 -0.95 37.27
N TYR A 182 4.25 -2.22 37.57
CA TYR A 182 4.72 -3.36 36.77
C TYR A 182 4.15 -3.33 35.34
N ILE A 183 2.84 -3.11 35.18
CA ILE A 183 2.20 -3.02 33.86
C ILE A 183 2.74 -1.81 33.08
N GLU A 184 2.86 -0.64 33.72
CA GLU A 184 3.38 0.58 33.10
C GLU A 184 4.84 0.44 32.65
N THR A 185 5.63 -0.41 33.32
CA THR A 185 7.01 -0.73 32.90
C THR A 185 7.07 -1.47 31.56
N HIS A 186 6.04 -2.26 31.24
CA HIS A 186 5.95 -3.02 29.99
C HIS A 186 5.10 -2.34 28.92
N ILE A 187 4.16 -1.48 29.32
CA ILE A 187 3.18 -0.82 28.46
C ILE A 187 3.23 0.68 28.72
N ASN A 188 4.03 1.39 27.93
CA ASN A 188 4.27 2.83 28.10
C ASN A 188 3.01 3.69 27.92
N ASN A 189 2.02 3.23 27.16
CA ASN A 189 0.79 3.98 26.91
C ASN A 189 -0.43 3.16 27.37
N PRO A 190 -1.18 3.62 28.38
CA PRO A 190 -2.32 2.87 28.93
C PRO A 190 -3.42 2.61 27.88
N LYS A 191 -3.55 3.45 26.85
CA LYS A 191 -4.53 3.23 25.77
C LYS A 191 -4.28 1.94 24.99
N ILE A 192 -3.05 1.40 25.00
CA ILE A 192 -2.73 0.13 24.33
C ILE A 192 -3.51 -1.04 24.96
N LEU A 193 -3.82 -0.96 26.25
CA LEU A 193 -4.53 -2.02 26.97
C LEU A 193 -5.88 -2.33 26.34
N ASP A 194 -6.57 -1.31 25.81
CA ASP A 194 -7.88 -1.45 25.15
C ASP A 194 -7.79 -2.13 23.78
N TYR A 195 -6.60 -2.22 23.18
CA TYR A 195 -6.38 -2.77 21.84
C TYR A 195 -5.72 -4.16 21.83
N ILE A 196 -5.39 -4.72 23.00
CA ILE A 196 -4.80 -6.07 23.10
C ILE A 196 -5.81 -7.12 22.67
N PHE A 197 -7.04 -7.03 23.16
CA PHE A 197 -8.14 -7.91 22.77
C PHE A 197 -9.11 -7.16 21.86
N LEU A 198 -9.41 -7.76 20.70
CA LEU A 198 -10.28 -7.18 19.70
C LEU A 198 -11.55 -8.01 19.57
N ASN A 199 -12.70 -7.33 19.54
CA ASN A 199 -13.96 -7.86 19.00
C ASN A 199 -14.26 -7.30 17.61
N GLU A 200 -13.68 -6.15 17.27
CA GLU A 200 -13.85 -5.46 16.00
C GLU A 200 -12.51 -5.46 15.26
N ILE A 201 -12.47 -6.15 14.12
CA ILE A 201 -11.26 -6.28 13.32
C ILE A 201 -11.22 -5.16 12.28
N PRO A 202 -10.17 -4.32 12.27
CA PRO A 202 -10.04 -3.27 11.26
C PRO A 202 -9.81 -3.89 9.87
N VAL A 203 -10.51 -3.34 8.88
CA VAL A 203 -10.37 -3.69 7.47
C VAL A 203 -9.67 -2.55 6.74
N ILE A 204 -8.49 -2.85 6.21
CA ILE A 204 -7.67 -1.87 5.48
C ILE A 204 -8.37 -1.33 4.23
N SER A 205 -7.93 -0.17 3.77
CA SER A 205 -8.52 0.54 2.64
C SER A 205 -8.45 -0.28 1.34
N PRO A 206 -9.49 -0.26 0.48
CA PRO A 206 -9.49 -0.95 -0.82
C PRO A 206 -8.30 -0.67 -1.72
N SER A 207 -7.75 0.54 -1.68
CA SER A 207 -6.60 0.94 -2.49
C SER A 207 -5.35 0.13 -2.17
N SER A 208 -5.17 -0.28 -0.90
CA SER A 208 -4.06 -1.14 -0.48
C SER A 208 -4.22 -2.61 -0.87
N ARG A 209 -5.41 -3.01 -1.32
CA ARG A 209 -5.78 -4.39 -1.66
C ARG A 209 -6.63 -4.43 -2.94
N PRO A 210 -6.06 -4.09 -4.10
CA PRO A 210 -6.81 -3.94 -5.34
C PRO A 210 -7.43 -5.26 -5.84
N ILE A 211 -8.45 -5.15 -6.68
CA ILE A 211 -9.04 -6.29 -7.42
C ILE A 211 -8.61 -6.17 -8.88
N ILE A 212 -8.08 -7.25 -9.42
CA ILE A 212 -7.71 -7.35 -10.83
C ILE A 212 -8.90 -7.91 -11.60
N LYS A 213 -9.37 -7.19 -12.62
CA LYS A 213 -10.41 -7.67 -13.54
C LYS A 213 -9.74 -8.25 -14.79
N ILE A 214 -10.17 -9.43 -15.23
CA ILE A 214 -9.62 -10.16 -16.38
C ILE A 214 -10.75 -10.38 -17.40
N ASN A 215 -10.41 -10.34 -18.70
CA ASN A 215 -11.30 -10.61 -19.84
C ASN A 215 -12.59 -9.78 -19.83
N ASN A 216 -12.51 -8.47 -20.11
CA ASN A 216 -13.68 -7.56 -20.17
C ASN A 216 -14.63 -7.69 -18.95
N ASN A 217 -14.06 -7.77 -17.74
CA ASN A 217 -14.79 -7.92 -16.47
C ASN A 217 -15.50 -9.28 -16.26
N ALA A 218 -15.23 -10.30 -17.08
CA ALA A 218 -15.83 -11.62 -16.91
C ALA A 218 -15.34 -12.35 -15.64
N LYS A 219 -14.15 -11.99 -15.14
CA LYS A 219 -13.59 -12.58 -13.91
C LYS A 219 -12.87 -11.53 -13.08
N SER A 220 -13.06 -11.58 -11.76
CA SER A 220 -12.37 -10.71 -10.80
C SER A 220 -11.50 -11.55 -9.86
N ILE A 221 -10.22 -11.21 -9.75
CA ILE A 221 -9.29 -11.81 -8.78
C ILE A 221 -9.05 -10.80 -7.65
N PRO A 222 -9.59 -11.05 -6.44
CA PRO A 222 -9.32 -10.18 -5.31
C PRO A 222 -7.91 -10.42 -4.76
N HIS A 223 -7.33 -9.39 -4.15
CA HIS A 223 -6.09 -9.53 -3.38
C HIS A 223 -6.19 -10.64 -2.30
N LYS A 224 -5.05 -11.25 -1.94
CA LYS A 224 -4.99 -12.33 -0.94
C LYS A 224 -5.58 -11.89 0.41
N ILE A 225 -5.27 -10.68 0.87
CA ILE A 225 -5.84 -10.06 2.09
C ILE A 225 -7.38 -10.03 2.01
N SER A 226 -7.94 -9.59 0.88
CA SER A 226 -9.39 -9.53 0.68
C SER A 226 -10.04 -10.91 0.73
N THR A 227 -9.36 -11.93 0.20
CA THR A 227 -9.82 -13.33 0.30
C THR A 227 -9.87 -13.79 1.77
N LEU A 228 -8.88 -13.41 2.59
CA LEU A 228 -8.87 -13.71 4.01
C LEU A 228 -9.99 -12.99 4.77
N TYR A 229 -10.26 -11.72 4.48
CA TYR A 229 -11.41 -11.00 5.04
C TYR A 229 -12.74 -11.65 4.67
N ILE A 230 -12.93 -12.06 3.42
CA ILE A 230 -14.12 -12.79 2.98
C ILE A 230 -14.28 -14.08 3.79
N LYS A 231 -13.21 -14.88 3.91
CA LYS A 231 -13.21 -16.10 4.73
C LYS A 231 -13.52 -15.83 6.20
N LEU A 232 -13.16 -14.67 6.73
CA LEU A 232 -13.48 -14.26 8.10
C LEU A 232 -14.99 -14.01 8.26
N ILE A 233 -15.60 -13.33 7.29
CA ILE A 233 -17.05 -13.02 7.25
C ILE A 233 -17.89 -14.28 7.02
N THR A 234 -17.49 -15.17 6.10
CA THR A 234 -18.23 -16.42 5.80
C THR A 234 -18.48 -17.26 7.04
N ASN A 235 -17.50 -17.31 7.94
CA ASN A 235 -17.60 -18.07 9.18
C ASN A 235 -18.69 -17.54 10.14
N LYS A 236 -19.03 -16.24 10.08
CA LYS A 236 -20.00 -15.61 10.99
C LYS A 236 -21.41 -16.19 10.84
N LYS A 237 -21.79 -16.63 9.64
CA LYS A 237 -23.15 -17.12 9.34
C LYS A 237 -23.44 -18.53 9.85
N ASN A 238 -22.41 -19.34 10.11
CA ASN A 238 -22.57 -20.75 10.52
C ASN A 238 -22.52 -20.94 12.05
N ILE A 239 -22.44 -19.83 12.78
CA ILE A 239 -22.25 -19.79 14.24
C ILE A 239 -23.56 -19.27 14.81
N SER A 240 -24.49 -20.17 15.13
CA SER A 240 -25.66 -19.79 15.91
C SER A 240 -25.27 -19.69 17.38
N ASP A 241 -25.60 -18.56 18.00
CA ASP A 241 -25.26 -18.27 19.40
C ASP A 241 -25.80 -19.30 20.40
N ALA A 242 -26.82 -20.09 20.01
CA ALA A 242 -27.40 -21.16 20.81
C ALA A 242 -26.46 -22.37 20.99
N LEU A 243 -25.75 -22.81 19.94
CA LEU A 243 -24.86 -23.98 20.00
C LEU A 243 -23.62 -23.74 20.88
N PHE A 244 -23.23 -22.48 21.05
CA PHE A 244 -22.06 -22.10 21.85
C PHE A 244 -22.32 -22.10 23.35
N LYS A 245 -23.56 -21.80 23.77
CA LYS A 245 -23.94 -21.85 25.20
C LYS A 245 -23.95 -23.27 25.74
N GLU A 246 -24.17 -24.25 24.87
CA GLU A 246 -24.25 -25.67 25.26
C GLU A 246 -22.88 -26.37 25.23
N ASN A 247 -21.92 -25.92 24.41
CA ASN A 247 -20.64 -26.61 24.23
C ASN A 247 -19.40 -25.69 24.34
N SER A 248 -18.78 -25.69 25.53
CA SER A 248 -17.56 -24.90 25.83
C SER A 248 -16.37 -25.20 24.90
N ASP A 249 -16.20 -26.45 24.47
CA ASP A 249 -15.06 -26.83 23.64
C ASP A 249 -15.19 -26.36 22.19
N ILE A 250 -16.41 -26.40 21.64
CA ILE A 250 -16.70 -25.85 20.30
C ILE A 250 -16.45 -24.34 20.29
N PHE A 251 -16.78 -23.66 21.40
CA PHE A 251 -16.47 -22.24 21.59
C PHE A 251 -14.97 -21.98 21.54
N GLY A 252 -14.18 -22.67 22.38
CA GLY A 252 -12.72 -22.52 22.39
C GLY A 252 -12.09 -22.76 21.01
N TYR A 253 -12.48 -23.84 20.33
CA TYR A 253 -12.01 -24.14 18.98
C TYR A 253 -12.38 -23.08 17.94
N THR A 254 -13.55 -22.46 18.07
CA THR A 254 -13.99 -21.39 17.19
C THR A 254 -13.16 -20.13 17.40
N VAL A 255 -12.86 -19.77 18.65
CA VAL A 255 -11.98 -18.64 18.99
C VAL A 255 -10.58 -18.85 18.39
N PHE A 256 -10.01 -20.06 18.50
CA PHE A 256 -8.74 -20.39 17.84
C PHE A 256 -8.80 -20.22 16.32
N LYS A 257 -9.87 -20.69 15.68
CA LYS A 257 -10.06 -20.56 14.22
C LYS A 257 -10.12 -19.08 13.79
N TYR A 258 -10.73 -18.21 14.58
CA TYR A 258 -10.72 -16.77 14.34
C TYR A 258 -9.33 -16.18 14.55
N GLN A 259 -8.65 -16.54 15.64
CA GLN A 259 -7.29 -16.11 15.93
C GLN A 259 -6.33 -16.46 14.78
N GLU A 260 -6.34 -17.71 14.30
CA GLU A 260 -5.49 -18.18 13.20
C GLU A 260 -5.72 -17.34 11.93
N LYS A 261 -6.99 -17.10 11.56
CA LYS A 261 -7.31 -16.28 10.38
C LYS A 261 -6.82 -14.85 10.52
N ILE A 262 -6.92 -14.28 11.71
CA ILE A 262 -6.48 -12.91 11.97
C ILE A 262 -4.95 -12.83 11.92
N MET A 263 -4.24 -13.80 12.51
CA MET A 263 -2.79 -13.90 12.37
C MET A 263 -2.37 -13.95 10.90
N MET A 264 -3.02 -14.79 10.08
CA MET A 264 -2.76 -14.87 8.64
C MET A 264 -3.00 -13.53 7.92
N ILE A 265 -4.02 -12.76 8.32
CA ILE A 265 -4.29 -11.44 7.75
C ILE A 265 -3.15 -10.48 8.08
N TYR A 266 -2.73 -10.42 9.35
CA TYR A 266 -1.66 -9.53 9.78
C TYR A 266 -0.32 -9.92 9.17
N ASP A 267 -0.01 -11.22 9.08
CA ASP A 267 1.20 -11.71 8.43
C ASP A 267 1.23 -11.29 6.95
N GLU A 268 0.11 -11.48 6.23
CA GLU A 268 0.02 -11.05 4.83
C GLU A 268 0.16 -9.53 4.68
N ILE A 269 -0.45 -8.74 5.59
CA ILE A 269 -0.30 -7.28 5.60
C ILE A 269 1.17 -6.89 5.82
N LEU A 270 1.84 -7.50 6.79
CA LEU A 270 3.25 -7.23 7.09
C LEU A 270 4.17 -7.63 5.92
N GLU A 271 3.92 -8.78 5.32
CA GLU A 271 4.72 -9.27 4.20
C GLU A 271 4.53 -8.44 2.92
N SER A 272 3.28 -8.21 2.52
CA SER A 272 2.95 -7.46 1.31
C SER A 272 3.34 -5.99 1.42
N ASN A 273 3.04 -5.33 2.54
CA ASN A 273 3.17 -3.88 2.62
C ASN A 273 4.53 -3.40 3.18
N PHE A 274 5.29 -4.25 3.88
CA PHE A 274 6.51 -3.81 4.59
C PHE A 274 7.77 -4.63 4.32
N LYS A 275 7.70 -5.96 4.19
CA LYS A 275 8.91 -6.81 4.14
C LYS A 275 9.48 -7.01 2.72
N LYS A 276 8.63 -7.12 1.70
CA LYS A 276 9.07 -7.45 0.33
C LYS A 276 9.84 -6.31 -0.34
N LYS A 277 10.63 -6.63 -1.38
CA LYS A 277 11.29 -5.62 -2.23
C LYS A 277 10.27 -4.71 -2.92
N GLU A 278 9.16 -5.29 -3.36
CA GLU A 278 7.99 -4.62 -3.96
C GLU A 278 7.04 -4.03 -2.89
N SER A 279 7.47 -3.91 -1.64
CA SER A 279 6.60 -3.36 -0.59
C SER A 279 6.38 -1.87 -0.79
N TYR A 280 5.21 -1.37 -0.38
CA TYR A 280 4.89 0.05 -0.39
C TYR A 280 5.98 0.90 0.28
N LEU A 281 6.56 0.41 1.38
CA LEU A 281 7.60 1.12 2.09
C LEU A 281 8.85 1.33 1.22
N ARG A 282 9.31 0.29 0.50
CA ARG A 282 10.48 0.41 -0.39
C ARG A 282 10.15 1.16 -1.67
N GLU A 283 9.04 0.87 -2.32
CA GLU A 283 8.64 1.57 -3.54
C GLU A 283 8.40 3.06 -3.29
N SER A 284 7.76 3.41 -2.17
CA SER A 284 7.44 4.81 -1.85
C SER A 284 8.62 5.59 -1.25
N LEU A 285 9.50 4.95 -0.48
CA LEU A 285 10.60 5.66 0.20
C LEU A 285 11.94 5.57 -0.51
N THR A 286 12.21 4.49 -1.26
CA THR A 286 13.57 4.22 -1.78
C THR A 286 13.73 4.38 -3.28
N GLY A 287 12.65 4.31 -4.07
CA GLY A 287 12.74 4.50 -5.52
C GLY A 287 11.39 4.68 -6.18
N LYS A 288 11.02 5.93 -6.47
CA LYS A 288 9.85 6.27 -7.29
C LYS A 288 10.25 6.50 -8.74
N THR A 289 9.34 6.22 -9.65
CA THR A 289 9.43 6.73 -11.01
C THR A 289 9.38 8.25 -10.98
N VAL A 290 10.36 8.90 -11.59
CA VAL A 290 10.46 10.36 -11.66
C VAL A 290 9.97 10.80 -13.03
N GLU A 291 9.03 11.75 -13.07
CA GLU A 291 8.58 12.38 -14.31
C GLU A 291 9.71 13.22 -14.94
N PHE A 292 9.60 13.53 -16.24
CA PHE A 292 10.64 14.24 -16.99
C PHE A 292 12.01 13.54 -16.91
N SER A 293 12.00 12.20 -16.97
CA SER A 293 13.19 11.36 -17.07
C SER A 293 13.15 10.50 -18.33
N GLN A 294 14.32 10.13 -18.86
CA GLN A 294 14.43 9.26 -20.01
C GLN A 294 15.66 8.36 -19.91
N ARG A 295 15.53 7.15 -20.45
CA ARG A 295 16.65 6.23 -20.68
C ARG A 295 17.00 6.22 -22.16
N ALA A 296 18.29 6.30 -22.47
CA ALA A 296 18.80 6.25 -23.83
C ALA A 296 20.12 5.48 -23.88
N VAL A 297 20.49 5.01 -25.07
CA VAL A 297 21.81 4.42 -25.33
C VAL A 297 22.83 5.55 -25.41
N ILE A 298 23.96 5.38 -24.70
CA ILE A 298 25.03 6.37 -24.65
C ILE A 298 26.01 6.09 -25.79
N ILE A 299 26.34 7.11 -26.58
CA ILE A 299 27.33 7.05 -27.66
C ILE A 299 28.46 8.02 -27.31
N PRO A 300 29.74 7.57 -27.32
CA PRO A 300 30.86 8.45 -27.04
C PRO A 300 30.99 9.51 -28.14
N ASN A 301 31.12 10.78 -27.75
CA ASN A 301 31.35 11.88 -28.68
C ASN A 301 32.50 12.78 -28.17
N PRO A 302 33.72 12.62 -28.71
CA PRO A 302 34.90 13.39 -28.30
C PRO A 302 34.79 14.91 -28.54
N ALA A 303 33.83 15.38 -29.34
CA ALA A 303 33.66 16.80 -29.65
C ALA A 303 32.97 17.60 -28.52
N LEU A 304 32.37 16.93 -27.55
CA LEU A 304 31.71 17.57 -26.41
C LEU A 304 32.67 17.78 -25.24
N LYS A 305 32.48 18.86 -24.48
CA LYS A 305 33.28 19.11 -23.26
C LYS A 305 32.92 18.11 -22.16
N PRO A 306 33.81 17.84 -21.19
CA PRO A 306 33.57 16.85 -20.13
C PRO A 306 32.31 17.09 -19.28
N TYR A 307 31.87 18.35 -19.15
CA TYR A 307 30.66 18.74 -18.41
C TYR A 307 29.41 18.88 -19.30
N GLN A 308 29.48 18.42 -20.55
CA GLN A 308 28.40 18.55 -21.53
C GLN A 308 27.89 17.18 -22.00
N ILE A 309 26.61 17.13 -22.33
CA ILE A 309 25.97 16.01 -23.00
C ILE A 309 25.27 16.46 -24.29
N GLY A 310 25.20 15.54 -25.23
CA GLY A 310 24.39 15.64 -26.41
C GLY A 310 23.05 14.94 -26.23
N LEU A 311 21.95 15.61 -26.53
CA LEU A 311 20.62 15.02 -26.46
C LEU A 311 19.97 14.94 -27.84
N HIS A 312 19.15 13.92 -28.05
CA HIS A 312 18.31 13.84 -29.24
C HIS A 312 17.14 14.82 -29.15
N GLU A 313 16.70 15.35 -30.29
CA GLU A 313 15.60 16.31 -30.34
C GLU A 313 14.31 15.82 -29.68
N GLU A 314 13.96 14.54 -29.83
CA GLU A 314 12.76 13.99 -29.17
C GLU A 314 12.92 13.94 -27.66
N SER A 315 14.15 13.68 -27.18
CA SER A 315 14.43 13.66 -25.76
C SER A 315 14.28 15.06 -25.16
N VAL A 316 14.79 16.09 -25.85
CA VAL A 316 14.63 17.48 -25.41
C VAL A 316 13.16 17.87 -25.37
N LYS A 317 12.38 17.53 -26.41
CA LYS A 317 10.93 17.81 -26.48
C LYS A 317 10.14 17.16 -25.33
N LYS A 318 10.57 15.98 -24.84
CA LYS A 318 9.93 15.26 -23.72
C LYS A 318 10.36 15.76 -22.35
N LEU A 319 11.66 15.93 -22.14
CA LEU A 319 12.24 16.31 -20.85
C LEU A 319 11.88 17.76 -20.50
N PHE A 320 11.90 18.66 -21.48
CA PHE A 320 11.68 20.09 -21.31
C PHE A 320 10.33 20.55 -21.86
N LEU A 321 9.36 19.64 -21.88
CA LEU A 321 8.00 19.95 -22.31
C LEU A 321 7.43 21.17 -21.56
N PRO A 322 7.58 21.31 -20.23
CA PRO A 322 7.07 22.49 -19.50
C PRO A 322 7.68 23.80 -19.98
N GLU A 323 8.99 23.86 -20.19
CA GLU A 323 9.71 25.05 -20.65
C GLU A 323 9.34 25.42 -22.09
N ILE A 324 9.17 24.41 -22.95
CA ILE A 324 8.72 24.61 -24.32
C ILE A 324 7.29 25.17 -24.34
N LEU A 325 6.38 24.61 -23.54
CA LEU A 325 5.01 25.10 -23.43
C LEU A 325 4.97 26.55 -22.92
N HIS A 326 5.82 26.90 -21.96
CA HIS A 326 5.96 28.27 -21.47
C HIS A 326 6.49 29.21 -22.57
N PHE A 327 7.51 28.79 -23.33
CA PHE A 327 8.01 29.57 -24.46
C PHE A 327 6.93 29.83 -25.52
N LEU A 328 6.22 28.77 -25.93
CA LEU A 328 5.13 28.87 -26.90
C LEU A 328 4.05 29.82 -26.39
N PHE A 329 3.64 29.69 -25.13
CA PHE A 329 2.65 30.56 -24.51
C PHE A 329 3.03 32.05 -24.60
N ASN A 330 4.28 32.40 -24.28
CA ASN A 330 4.74 33.79 -24.35
C ASN A 330 4.73 34.31 -25.80
N LYS A 331 5.18 33.49 -26.76
CA LYS A 331 5.12 33.82 -28.19
C LYS A 331 3.69 34.01 -28.71
N PHE A 332 2.74 33.20 -28.23
CA PHE A 332 1.32 33.38 -28.53
C PHE A 332 0.77 34.70 -27.96
N GLN A 333 1.20 35.12 -26.76
CA GLN A 333 0.78 36.40 -26.18
C GLN A 333 1.33 37.61 -26.95
N GLU A 334 2.54 37.49 -27.49
CA GLU A 334 3.22 38.55 -28.25
C GLU A 334 2.65 38.74 -29.68
N LYS A 335 1.63 37.96 -30.11
CA LYS A 335 1.00 37.96 -31.46
C LYS A 335 1.94 37.66 -32.63
N ASP A 336 3.07 37.04 -32.38
CA ASP A 336 4.11 36.71 -33.38
C ASP A 336 3.82 35.43 -34.19
N ILE A 337 2.72 34.72 -33.88
CA ILE A 337 2.30 33.50 -34.59
C ILE A 337 1.10 33.87 -35.45
N ASP A 338 1.39 34.21 -36.71
CA ASP A 338 0.43 34.72 -37.70
C ASP A 338 -0.88 33.90 -37.79
N GLY A 339 -2.01 34.61 -37.67
CA GLY A 339 -3.23 34.29 -38.42
C GLY A 339 -4.22 33.28 -37.84
N VAL A 340 -3.99 32.66 -36.68
CA VAL A 340 -5.00 31.78 -36.06
C VAL A 340 -5.41 32.36 -34.72
N GLY A 341 -6.57 33.02 -34.69
CA GLY A 341 -7.17 33.63 -33.51
C GLY A 341 -7.63 32.60 -32.46
N LEU A 342 -6.69 31.80 -31.96
CA LEU A 342 -6.89 30.87 -30.85
C LEU A 342 -6.69 31.63 -29.54
N SER A 343 -7.73 31.66 -28.70
CA SER A 343 -7.65 32.12 -27.32
C SER A 343 -6.66 31.26 -26.50
N VAL A 344 -6.13 31.83 -25.41
CA VAL A 344 -5.30 31.10 -24.43
C VAL A 344 -5.94 29.79 -23.98
N VAL A 345 -7.27 29.80 -23.86
CA VAL A 345 -8.07 28.62 -23.48
C VAL A 345 -8.00 27.54 -24.55
N GLU A 346 -8.09 27.90 -25.84
CA GLU A 346 -8.02 26.94 -26.93
C GLU A 346 -6.61 26.38 -27.14
N PHE A 347 -5.55 27.16 -26.89
CA PHE A 347 -4.18 26.64 -26.88
C PHE A 347 -4.00 25.58 -25.78
N ILE A 348 -4.44 25.87 -24.56
CA ILE A 348 -4.37 24.93 -23.43
C ILE A 348 -5.22 23.68 -23.72
N GLN A 349 -6.44 23.85 -24.23
CA GLN A 349 -7.32 22.72 -24.57
C GLN A 349 -6.74 21.85 -25.68
N LYS A 350 -6.17 22.45 -26.74
CA LYS A 350 -5.54 21.72 -27.84
C LYS A 350 -4.30 20.95 -27.36
N THR A 351 -3.44 21.60 -26.58
CA THR A 351 -2.27 20.95 -25.96
C THR A 351 -2.69 19.81 -25.04
N TYR A 352 -3.70 20.02 -24.19
CA TYR A 352 -4.22 19.00 -23.29
C TYR A 352 -4.83 17.82 -24.04
N ASN A 353 -5.61 18.07 -25.11
CA ASN A 353 -6.19 17.03 -25.96
C ASN A 353 -5.12 16.23 -26.72
N MET A 354 -4.05 16.88 -27.18
CA MET A 354 -2.92 16.19 -27.82
C MET A 354 -2.21 15.26 -26.82
N ILE A 355 -1.90 15.75 -25.63
CA ILE A 355 -1.24 14.96 -24.57
C ILE A 355 -2.15 13.82 -24.08
N GLY A 356 -3.42 14.09 -23.82
CA GLY A 356 -4.38 13.14 -23.23
C GLY A 356 -4.73 11.94 -24.12
N HIS A 357 -4.59 12.07 -25.45
CA HIS A 357 -4.79 10.97 -26.40
C HIS A 357 -3.48 10.25 -26.78
N GLY A 358 -2.37 10.54 -26.10
CA GLY A 358 -1.06 9.95 -26.41
C GLY A 358 -0.47 10.42 -27.73
N LYS A 359 -0.94 11.55 -28.29
CA LYS A 359 -0.35 12.15 -29.49
C LYS A 359 0.87 12.98 -29.09
N LYS A 360 1.97 12.85 -29.85
CA LYS A 360 3.16 13.68 -29.66
C LYS A 360 2.81 15.15 -29.97
N LEU A 361 3.29 16.08 -29.16
CA LEU A 361 3.21 17.50 -29.49
C LEU A 361 4.16 17.78 -30.66
N GLU A 362 3.61 17.98 -31.85
CA GLU A 362 4.39 18.35 -33.03
C GLU A 362 4.67 19.86 -32.97
N ILE A 363 5.90 20.20 -32.60
CA ILE A 363 6.38 21.59 -32.58
C ILE A 363 7.03 21.86 -33.94
N PRO A 364 6.61 22.91 -34.68
CA PRO A 364 7.27 23.30 -35.92
C PRO A 364 8.77 23.53 -35.71
N ASN A 365 9.59 23.03 -36.64
CA ASN A 365 11.05 23.06 -36.51
C ASN A 365 11.60 24.48 -36.28
N GLY A 366 11.02 25.50 -36.90
CA GLY A 366 11.45 26.89 -36.71
C GLY A 366 11.30 27.38 -35.27
N LEU A 367 10.12 27.15 -34.66
CA LEU A 367 9.86 27.51 -33.26
C LEU A 367 10.72 26.70 -32.29
N PHE A 368 10.98 25.43 -32.60
CA PHE A 368 11.86 24.60 -31.78
C PHE A 368 13.31 25.09 -31.83
N LEU A 369 13.83 25.47 -33.00
CA LEU A 369 15.17 26.05 -33.13
C LEU A 369 15.29 27.39 -32.41
N GLU A 370 14.26 28.24 -32.45
CA GLU A 370 14.23 29.49 -31.71
C GLU A 370 14.25 29.25 -30.19
N PHE A 371 13.45 28.29 -29.71
CA PHE A 371 13.47 27.84 -28.33
C PHE A 371 14.88 27.40 -27.90
N LEU A 372 15.53 26.55 -28.71
CA LEU A 372 16.89 26.10 -28.42
C LEU A 372 17.86 27.29 -28.36
N GLY A 373 17.81 28.22 -29.32
CA GLY A 373 18.67 29.39 -29.32
C GLY A 373 18.55 30.25 -28.04
N LYS A 374 17.33 30.38 -27.50
CA LYS A 374 17.06 31.21 -26.31
C LYS A 374 17.29 30.48 -24.99
N TYR A 375 17.02 29.18 -24.92
CA TYR A 375 16.96 28.45 -23.65
C TYR A 375 18.03 27.38 -23.47
N ILE A 376 18.68 26.85 -24.51
CA ILE A 376 19.58 25.69 -24.39
C ILE A 376 20.69 25.87 -23.34
N ASN A 377 21.26 27.07 -23.23
CA ASN A 377 22.33 27.38 -22.29
C ASN A 377 21.87 27.49 -20.82
N LYS A 378 20.55 27.58 -20.60
CA LYS A 378 19.90 27.65 -19.29
C LYS A 378 19.38 26.29 -18.83
N LEU A 379 19.39 25.28 -19.71
CA LEU A 379 18.91 23.94 -19.40
C LEU A 379 20.05 23.09 -18.84
N ASP A 380 19.91 22.70 -17.58
CA ASP A 380 20.78 21.72 -16.95
C ASP A 380 20.07 20.37 -16.88
N THR A 381 20.84 19.28 -16.98
CA THR A 381 20.32 17.91 -16.86
C THR A 381 21.15 17.10 -15.89
N VAL A 382 20.52 16.08 -15.31
CA VAL A 382 21.21 15.09 -14.49
C VAL A 382 21.27 13.78 -15.25
N ILE A 383 22.47 13.21 -15.34
CA ILE A 383 22.67 11.88 -15.91
C ILE A 383 22.90 10.87 -14.79
N GLU A 384 22.35 9.67 -14.95
CA GLU A 384 22.56 8.54 -14.05
C GLU A 384 22.94 7.30 -14.86
N ARG A 385 23.96 6.56 -14.41
CA ARG A 385 24.27 5.21 -14.94
C ARG A 385 24.17 4.15 -13.85
N GLN A 386 23.20 3.25 -14.00
CA GLN A 386 23.02 2.10 -13.11
C GLN A 386 24.10 1.02 -13.35
N PRO A 387 24.56 0.31 -12.29
CA PRO A 387 24.21 0.49 -10.88
C PRO A 387 24.92 1.72 -10.27
N THR A 388 24.18 2.50 -9.48
CA THR A 388 24.69 3.68 -8.77
C THR A 388 25.45 3.24 -7.53
N LEU A 389 26.76 3.01 -7.67
CA LEU A 389 27.64 2.54 -6.58
C LEU A 389 28.19 3.71 -5.75
N TYR A 390 28.46 4.84 -6.40
CA TYR A 390 29.02 6.04 -5.79
C TYR A 390 28.29 7.28 -6.28
N MET A 391 28.46 8.41 -5.59
CA MET A 391 27.85 9.69 -5.96
C MET A 391 28.18 10.11 -7.40
N TYR A 392 29.38 9.78 -7.89
CA TYR A 392 29.84 10.12 -9.24
C TYR A 392 29.11 9.42 -10.39
N ASN A 393 28.28 8.41 -10.10
CA ASN A 393 27.39 7.82 -11.11
C ASN A 393 26.23 8.75 -11.49
N ILE A 394 25.98 9.79 -10.68
CA ILE A 394 24.99 10.82 -10.89
C ILE A 394 25.71 12.16 -11.05
N VAL A 395 25.62 12.77 -12.23
CA VAL A 395 26.34 14.01 -12.54
C VAL A 395 25.42 15.02 -13.20
N ALA A 396 25.50 16.27 -12.78
CA ALA A 396 24.86 17.39 -13.46
C ALA A 396 25.70 17.81 -14.67
N VAL A 397 25.07 17.92 -15.84
CA VAL A 397 25.71 18.25 -17.11
C VAL A 397 24.87 19.25 -17.89
N LYS A 398 25.56 20.08 -18.68
CA LYS A 398 24.92 21.02 -19.59
C LYS A 398 24.58 20.37 -20.92
N ILE A 399 23.51 20.84 -21.56
CA ILE A 399 23.22 20.43 -22.94
C ILE A 399 24.17 21.18 -23.87
N GLY A 400 25.15 20.47 -24.42
CA GLY A 400 26.12 21.05 -25.34
C GLY A 400 25.61 21.14 -26.78
N LYS A 401 24.87 20.11 -27.22
CA LYS A 401 24.33 20.03 -28.57
C LYS A 401 23.05 19.21 -28.59
N VAL A 402 22.13 19.59 -29.47
CA VAL A 402 20.94 18.79 -29.81
C VAL A 402 21.18 18.12 -31.17
N PHE A 403 20.86 16.83 -31.25
CA PHE A 403 21.06 16.01 -32.43
C PHE A 403 19.71 15.58 -33.02
N GLY A 404 19.56 15.70 -34.34
CA GLY A 404 18.47 15.09 -35.08
C GLY A 404 18.81 13.68 -35.56
N ASP A 405 17.86 13.01 -36.20
CA ASP A 405 18.06 11.66 -36.76
C ASP A 405 19.16 11.60 -37.84
N ASN A 406 19.37 12.71 -38.53
CA ASN A 406 20.39 12.82 -39.58
C ASN A 406 21.81 13.01 -39.03
N ASP A 407 21.94 13.43 -37.76
CA ASP A 407 23.23 13.68 -37.12
C ASP A 407 23.81 12.43 -36.44
N ILE A 408 22.99 11.40 -36.24
CA ILE A 408 23.42 10.16 -35.61
C ILE A 408 24.12 9.30 -36.67
N PRO A 409 25.40 8.95 -36.50
CA PRO A 409 26.08 8.05 -37.43
C PRO A 409 25.33 6.71 -37.44
N LYS A 410 24.72 6.37 -38.57
CA LYS A 410 24.12 5.04 -38.78
C LYS A 410 25.24 4.02 -38.66
N LEU A 411 25.21 3.19 -37.62
CA LEU A 411 26.12 2.05 -37.48
C LEU A 411 25.95 1.20 -38.74
N ASN A 412 26.98 1.21 -39.60
CA ASN A 412 26.99 0.45 -40.84
C ASN A 412 27.10 -1.03 -40.44
N LYS A 413 25.96 -1.74 -40.43
CA LYS A 413 25.88 -3.15 -39.99
C LYS A 413 26.83 -4.06 -40.78
N ASP A 414 27.19 -3.66 -42.00
CA ASP A 414 28.03 -4.43 -42.90
C ASP A 414 29.54 -4.37 -42.55
N ARG A 415 29.98 -3.42 -41.73
CA ARG A 415 31.40 -3.32 -41.32
C ARG A 415 31.75 -4.09 -40.04
N ILE A 416 30.76 -4.54 -39.26
CA ILE A 416 31.01 -5.18 -37.95
C ILE A 416 31.12 -6.71 -38.04
N LYS A 417 30.61 -7.33 -39.11
CA LYS A 417 30.56 -8.80 -39.22
C LYS A 417 31.85 -9.51 -39.68
N PRO A 418 32.68 -8.99 -40.61
CA PRO A 418 33.75 -9.83 -41.18
C PRO A 418 34.96 -10.02 -40.26
N GLN A 419 35.40 -8.95 -39.57
CA GLN A 419 36.63 -8.99 -38.76
C GLN A 419 36.42 -9.67 -37.41
N PHE A 420 35.29 -9.41 -36.73
CA PHE A 420 35.04 -9.96 -35.40
C PHE A 420 34.76 -11.48 -35.43
N GLU A 421 34.09 -11.98 -36.47
CA GLU A 421 33.90 -13.44 -36.65
C GLU A 421 35.20 -14.15 -37.04
N ALA A 422 36.08 -13.50 -37.81
CA ALA A 422 37.39 -14.05 -38.17
C ALA A 422 38.34 -14.11 -36.95
N ASP A 423 38.33 -13.08 -36.11
CA ASP A 423 39.16 -13.02 -34.91
C ASP A 423 38.70 -14.03 -33.84
N ILE A 424 37.39 -14.22 -33.67
CA ILE A 424 36.83 -15.24 -32.78
C ILE A 424 37.16 -16.64 -33.30
N LYS A 425 36.99 -16.91 -34.60
CA LYS A 425 37.36 -18.20 -35.19
C LYS A 425 38.84 -18.50 -34.97
N ASN A 426 39.74 -17.56 -35.30
CA ASN A 426 41.18 -17.72 -35.12
C ASN A 426 41.59 -17.90 -33.66
N SER A 427 40.92 -17.24 -32.72
CA SER A 427 41.16 -17.45 -31.29
C SER A 427 40.70 -18.84 -30.83
N ILE A 428 39.56 -19.32 -31.33
CA ILE A 428 39.04 -20.66 -30.99
C ILE A 428 39.93 -21.77 -31.58
N THR A 429 40.39 -21.65 -32.84
CA THR A 429 41.32 -22.63 -33.44
C THR A 429 42.65 -22.67 -32.71
N LYS A 430 43.25 -21.51 -32.38
CA LYS A 430 44.49 -21.48 -31.57
C LYS A 430 44.34 -22.08 -30.17
N THR A 431 43.15 -22.00 -29.58
CA THR A 431 42.91 -22.59 -28.26
C THR A 431 42.72 -24.10 -28.35
N LEU A 432 42.12 -24.60 -29.44
CA LEU A 432 41.92 -26.03 -29.69
C LEU A 432 43.21 -26.76 -30.10
N GLU A 433 44.09 -26.11 -30.86
CA GLU A 433 45.40 -26.67 -31.25
C GLU A 433 46.38 -26.81 -30.08
N ASN A 434 46.17 -26.10 -28.97
CA ASN A 434 46.99 -26.22 -27.76
C ASN A 434 46.44 -27.26 -26.76
N VAL A 435 45.30 -27.89 -27.05
CA VAL A 435 44.62 -28.86 -26.17
C VAL A 435 44.68 -30.30 -26.73
N THR A 436 45.20 -30.48 -27.94
CA THR A 436 45.60 -31.77 -28.54
C THR A 436 47.11 -31.88 -28.57
#